data_AF-A0A522VQW6-F1
#
_entry.id   AF-A0A522VQW6-F1
#
_cell.length_a   1.000
_cell.length_b   1.000
_cell.length_c   1.000
_cell.angle_alpha   90.00
_cell.angle_beta   90.00
_cell.angle_gamma   90.00
#
_symmetry.space_group_name_H-M   'P 1'
#
loop_
_entity.id
_entity.type
_entity.pdbx_description
1 polymer ?
#
loop_
_entity_poly.entity_id
_entity_poly.type
_entity_poly.pdbx_seq_one_letter_code
_entity_poly.pdbx_strand_id
1 'polypeptide(L)'
;MAFDLKSFDINKVLETLKKFDFKKVKYEVNIGSRDQQIRYGAGIATLVISLFMGDVFLLIIGCALVASAYVRWCPAYSGLGHSTLQEEKKPEEEKKAE
;
A
#
# COMPACT_ATOMS: atom_id res chain seq x y z
N MET A 1 -20.60 12.87 0.70
CA MET A 1 -20.74 11.68 -0.16
C MET A 1 -20.60 10.47 0.75
N ALA A 2 -21.72 9.83 1.11
CA ALA A 2 -21.69 8.64 1.95
C ALA A 2 -21.36 7.45 1.04
N PHE A 3 -20.23 6.79 1.30
CA PHE A 3 -19.86 5.56 0.60
C PHE A 3 -20.81 4.45 1.09
N ASP A 4 -21.69 3.96 0.20
CA ASP A 4 -22.74 3.00 0.56
C ASP A 4 -22.15 1.59 0.69
N LEU A 5 -22.12 1.09 1.93
CA LEU A 5 -21.68 -0.26 2.29
C LEU A 5 -22.46 -1.36 1.54
N LYS A 6 -23.67 -1.08 1.06
CA LYS A 6 -24.49 -2.05 0.32
C LYS A 6 -24.01 -2.27 -1.12
N SER A 7 -23.19 -1.39 -1.67
CA SER A 7 -22.62 -1.58 -3.02
C SER A 7 -21.43 -2.55 -3.03
N PHE A 8 -20.85 -2.83 -1.86
CA PHE A 8 -19.71 -3.72 -1.70
C PHE A 8 -20.18 -5.18 -1.57
N ASP A 9 -20.49 -5.80 -2.71
CA ASP A 9 -20.88 -7.21 -2.76
C ASP A 9 -19.69 -8.10 -2.37
N ILE A 10 -19.72 -8.62 -1.15
CA ILE A 10 -18.68 -9.47 -0.58
C ILE A 10 -18.44 -10.69 -1.47
N ASN A 11 -19.47 -11.22 -2.13
CA ASN A 11 -19.33 -12.37 -3.02
C ASN A 11 -18.48 -12.05 -4.24
N LYS A 12 -18.59 -10.83 -4.77
CA LYS A 12 -17.79 -10.35 -5.90
C LYS A 12 -16.30 -10.21 -5.54
N VAL A 13 -16.01 -9.75 -4.32
CA VAL A 13 -14.63 -9.72 -3.79
C VAL A 13 -14.10 -11.13 -3.61
N LEU A 14 -14.92 -12.03 -3.06
CA LEU A 14 -14.55 -13.43 -2.87
C LEU A 14 -14.21 -14.13 -4.19
N GLU A 15 -14.99 -13.88 -5.25
CA GLU A 15 -14.70 -14.38 -6.60
C GLU A 15 -13.41 -13.79 -7.18
N THR A 16 -13.16 -12.50 -6.93
CA THR A 16 -11.92 -11.83 -7.37
C THR A 16 -10.70 -12.42 -6.66
N LEU A 17 -10.81 -12.70 -5.36
CA LEU A 17 -9.75 -13.34 -4.58
C LEU A 17 -9.50 -14.78 -5.03
N LYS A 18 -10.53 -15.55 -5.40
CA LYS A 18 -10.38 -16.91 -5.95
C LYS A 18 -9.62 -16.95 -7.28
N LYS A 19 -9.63 -15.87 -8.06
CA LYS A 19 -8.88 -15.74 -9.32
C LYS A 19 -7.43 -15.32 -9.09
N PHE A 20 -7.08 -14.83 -7.89
CA PHE A 20 -5.72 -14.46 -7.56
C PHE A 20 -4.90 -15.71 -7.21
N ASP A 21 -4.03 -16.11 -8.14
CA ASP A 21 -3.14 -17.26 -7.94
C ASP A 21 -1.93 -16.87 -7.09
N PHE A 22 -2.08 -16.93 -5.76
CA PHE A 22 -1.04 -16.59 -4.79
C PHE A 22 0.21 -17.48 -4.89
N LYS A 23 0.17 -18.60 -5.62
CA LYS A 23 1.33 -19.50 -5.78
C LYS A 23 2.50 -18.86 -6.52
N LYS A 24 2.29 -17.82 -7.33
CA LYS A 24 3.36 -17.14 -8.09
C LYS A 24 4.01 -15.99 -7.32
N VAL A 25 3.55 -15.72 -6.11
CA VAL A 25 3.94 -14.54 -5.35
C VAL A 25 5.00 -14.95 -4.34
N LYS A 26 6.28 -14.74 -4.68
CA LYS A 26 7.41 -15.04 -3.78
C LYS A 26 7.57 -13.91 -2.76
N TYR A 27 7.57 -14.27 -1.47
CA TYR A 27 7.90 -13.34 -0.39
C TYR A 27 9.40 -13.05 -0.40
N GLU A 28 9.76 -11.85 -0.80
CA GLU A 28 11.13 -11.34 -0.84
C GLU A 28 11.07 -9.84 -0.65
N VAL A 29 11.86 -9.29 0.29
CA VAL A 29 11.84 -7.86 0.59
C VAL A 29 12.12 -7.08 -0.70
N ASN A 30 11.18 -6.24 -1.10
CA ASN A 30 11.22 -5.54 -2.40
C ASN A 30 10.93 -4.04 -2.28
N ILE A 31 10.71 -3.54 -1.05
CA ILE A 31 10.47 -2.14 -0.75
C ILE A 31 11.71 -1.52 -0.09
N GLY A 32 12.30 -0.52 -0.76
CA GLY A 32 13.34 0.36 -0.22
C GLY A 32 12.80 1.37 0.78
N SER A 33 13.70 2.05 1.50
CA SER A 33 13.36 2.97 2.60
C SER A 33 12.44 4.12 2.15
N ARG A 34 12.64 4.65 0.93
CA ARG A 34 11.82 5.73 0.36
C ARG A 34 10.38 5.28 0.10
N ASP A 35 10.18 4.18 -0.62
CA ASP A 35 8.85 3.61 -0.87
C ASP A 35 8.17 3.18 0.43
N GLN A 36 8.94 2.71 1.42
CA GLN A 36 8.43 2.36 2.73
C GLN A 36 7.82 3.59 3.43
N GLN A 37 8.54 4.71 3.44
CA GLN A 37 8.05 5.97 4.02
C GLN A 37 6.82 6.50 3.28
N ILE A 38 6.80 6.44 1.94
CA ILE A 38 5.65 6.84 1.14
C ILE A 38 4.42 5.98 1.49
N ARG A 39 4.58 4.66 1.60
CA ARG A 39 3.47 3.75 1.95
C ARG A 39 2.98 3.94 3.37
N TYR A 40 3.85 4.21 4.33
CA TYR A 40 3.43 4.61 5.67
C TYR A 40 2.67 5.93 5.66
N GLY A 41 3.20 6.96 5.00
CA GLY A 41 2.54 8.26 4.90
C GLY A 41 1.17 8.18 4.23
N ALA A 42 1.10 7.54 3.06
CA ALA A 42 -0.15 7.31 2.35
C ALA A 42 -1.12 6.45 3.16
N GLY A 43 -0.66 5.33 3.72
CA GLY A 43 -1.49 4.43 4.50
C GLY A 43 -2.09 5.09 5.74
N ILE A 44 -1.28 5.81 6.53
CA ILE A 44 -1.76 6.56 7.70
C ILE A 44 -2.73 7.66 7.29
N ALA A 45 -2.42 8.43 6.24
CA ALA A 45 -3.32 9.46 5.75
C ALA A 45 -4.68 8.87 5.31
N THR A 46 -4.68 7.75 4.59
CA THR A 46 -5.90 7.04 4.19
C THR A 46 -6.66 6.53 5.40
N LEU A 47 -5.99 5.98 6.41
CA LEU A 47 -6.65 5.55 7.66
C LEU A 47 -7.33 6.72 8.36
N VAL A 48 -6.65 7.86 8.51
CA VAL A 48 -7.23 9.05 9.13
C VAL A 48 -8.47 9.51 8.36
N ILE A 49 -8.37 9.65 7.04
CA ILE A 49 -9.49 10.02 6.17
C ILE A 49 -10.66 9.03 6.32
N SER A 50 -10.37 7.73 6.37
CA SER A 50 -11.39 6.69 6.50
C SER A 50 -12.19 6.79 7.80
N LEU A 51 -11.53 7.16 8.91
CA LEU A 51 -12.18 7.34 10.20
C LEU A 51 -13.11 8.56 10.21
N PHE A 52 -12.70 9.65 9.57
CA PHE A 52 -13.55 10.84 9.44
C PHE A 52 -14.74 10.63 8.50
N MET A 53 -14.55 9.87 7.42
CA MET A 53 -15.62 9.57 6.45
C MET A 53 -16.52 8.41 6.89
N GLY A 54 -16.09 7.60 7.87
CA GLY A 54 -16.77 6.37 8.28
C GLY A 54 -16.71 5.27 7.21
N ASP A 55 -15.67 5.26 6.39
CA ASP A 55 -15.56 4.38 5.22
C ASP A 55 -14.68 3.15 5.51
N VAL A 56 -15.33 1.99 5.66
CA VAL A 56 -14.68 0.71 5.95
C VAL A 56 -13.76 0.27 4.81
N PHE A 57 -14.06 0.63 3.55
CA PHE A 57 -13.24 0.23 2.42
C PHE A 57 -11.90 0.97 2.42
N LEU A 58 -11.93 2.29 2.63
CA LEU A 58 -10.71 3.08 2.80
C LEU A 58 -9.90 2.62 4.02
N LEU A 59 -10.57 2.21 5.10
CA LEU A 59 -9.92 1.66 6.27
C LEU A 59 -9.11 0.39 5.93
N ILE A 60 -9.69 -0.54 5.18
CA ILE A 60 -9.02 -1.77 4.73
C ILE A 60 -7.83 -1.45 3.81
N ILE A 61 -7.99 -0.51 2.87
CA ILE A 61 -6.89 -0.08 1.99
C ILE A 61 -5.75 0.54 2.81
N GLY A 62 -6.06 1.42 3.75
CA GLY A 62 -5.08 2.02 4.64
C GLY A 62 -4.32 0.97 5.45
N CYS A 63 -5.03 -0.01 6.01
CA CYS A 63 -4.41 -1.14 6.72
C CYS A 63 -3.49 -1.96 5.82
N ALA A 64 -3.90 -2.27 4.58
CA ALA A 64 -3.08 -3.01 3.63
C ALA A 64 -1.81 -2.24 3.23
N LEU A 65 -1.90 -0.92 3.05
CA LEU A 65 -0.75 -0.06 2.76
C LEU A 65 0.27 -0.07 3.90
N VAL A 66 -0.19 0.16 5.13
CA VAL A 66 0.67 0.15 6.34
C VAL A 66 1.28 -1.24 6.55
N ALA A 67 0.49 -2.31 6.42
CA ALA A 67 0.99 -3.67 6.55
C ALA A 67 2.08 -3.96 5.50
N SER A 68 1.87 -3.56 4.23
CA SER A 68 2.87 -3.74 3.16
C SER A 68 4.17 -2.96 3.41
N ALA A 69 4.08 -1.77 4.01
CA ALA A 69 5.24 -0.98 4.43
C ALA A 69 5.97 -1.64 5.61
N TYR A 70 5.23 -2.21 6.56
CA TYR A 70 5.79 -2.89 7.73
C TYR A 70 6.58 -4.14 7.33
N VAL A 71 6.02 -5.00 6.49
CA VAL A 71 6.72 -6.20 6.01
C VAL A 71 7.73 -5.92 4.89
N ARG A 72 7.84 -4.66 4.45
CA ARG A 72 8.68 -4.20 3.32
C ARG A 72 8.49 -5.04 2.06
N TRP A 73 7.24 -5.44 1.82
CA TRP A 73 6.88 -6.35 0.75
C TRP A 73 5.59 -5.94 0.06
N CYS A 74 5.64 -5.84 -1.26
CA CYS A 74 4.50 -5.59 -2.13
C CYS A 74 4.24 -6.81 -3.03
N PRO A 75 3.05 -7.45 -2.95
CA PRO A 75 2.68 -8.57 -3.83
C PRO A 75 2.79 -8.23 -5.32
N ALA A 76 2.39 -7.01 -5.69
CA ALA A 76 2.45 -6.55 -7.08
C ALA A 76 3.90 -6.39 -7.58
N TYR A 77 4.81 -5.89 -6.74
CA TYR A 77 6.22 -5.79 -7.11
C TYR A 77 6.86 -7.17 -7.24
N SER A 78 6.53 -8.11 -6.35
CA SER A 78 7.00 -9.50 -6.45
C SER A 78 6.50 -10.20 -7.72
N GLY A 79 5.26 -9.99 -8.12
CA GLY A 79 4.72 -10.56 -9.37
C GLY A 79 5.38 -9.97 -10.63
N LEU A 80 5.87 -8.74 -10.55
CA LEU A 80 6.53 -8.02 -11.65
C LEU A 80 8.07 -8.14 -11.62
N GLY A 81 8.65 -8.80 -10.61
CA GLY A 81 10.11 -8.85 -10.43
C GLY A 81 10.75 -7.50 -10.12
N HIS A 82 9.98 -6.53 -9.60
CA HIS A 82 10.44 -5.18 -9.29
C HIS A 82 10.91 -5.07 -7.83
N SER A 83 11.94 -4.26 -7.57
CA SER A 83 12.46 -3.99 -6.22
C SER A 83 13.07 -2.61 -6.14
N THR A 84 12.80 -1.88 -5.06
CA THR A 84 13.32 -0.51 -4.81
C THR A 84 14.42 -0.45 -3.74
N LEU A 85 15.01 -1.60 -3.39
CA LEU A 85 16.03 -1.69 -2.34
C LEU A 85 17.33 -0.90 -2.61
N GLN A 86 17.58 -0.45 -3.84
CA GLN A 86 18.84 0.19 -4.24
C GLN A 86 18.75 1.72 -4.37
N GLU A 87 17.62 2.35 -4.10
CA GLU A 87 17.46 3.81 -4.25
C GLU A 87 17.79 4.59 -2.96
N GLU A 88 19.02 4.47 -2.48
CA GLU A 88 19.61 5.48 -1.59
C GLU A 88 20.34 6.54 -2.43
N LYS A 89 19.59 7.44 -3.07
CA LYS A 89 20.12 8.78 -3.37
C LYS A 89 19.70 9.71 -2.23
N LYS A 90 20.65 9.89 -1.31
CA LYS A 90 20.66 10.87 -0.22
C LYS A 90 20.19 12.24 -0.76
N PRO A 91 19.30 12.99 -0.07
CA PRO A 91 19.00 14.35 -0.48
C PRO A 91 20.31 15.16 -0.43
N GLU A 92 20.65 15.77 -1.55
CA GLU A 92 21.62 16.87 -1.62
C GLU A 92 21.10 18.00 -0.74
N GLU A 93 21.70 18.09 0.44
CA GLU A 93 21.70 19.24 1.32
C GLU A 93 22.58 20.32 0.69
N GLU A 94 22.13 21.01 -0.36
CA GLU A 94 22.72 22.30 -0.73
C GLU A 94 21.80 23.15 -1.62
N LYS A 95 21.72 24.44 -1.25
CA LYS A 95 21.26 25.61 -2.03
C LYS A 95 19.78 25.97 -1.95
N LYS A 96 19.40 26.65 -0.86
CA LYS A 96 18.61 27.89 -0.96
C LYS A 96 18.72 28.75 0.31
N ALA A 97 18.83 30.07 0.07
CA ALA A 97 19.01 31.21 0.98
C ALA A 97 20.44 31.31 1.55
N GLU A 98 21.34 32.12 0.98
CA GLU A 98 21.31 33.61 0.89
C GLU A 98 21.07 34.26 2.26
#